data_AF-A0A3P3DXY7-F1
#
_entry.id   AF-A0A3P3DXY7-F1
#
_cell.length_a   1.000
_cell.length_b   1.000
_cell.length_c   1.000
_cell.angle_alpha   90.00
_cell.angle_beta   90.00
_cell.angle_gamma   90.00
#
_symmetry.space_group_name_H-M   'P 1'
#
loop_
_entity.id
_entity.type
_entity.pdbx_description
1 polymer ?
#
loop_
_entity_poly.entity_id
_entity_poly.type
_entity_poly.pdbx_seq_one_letter_code
_entity_poly.pdbx_strand_id
1 'polypeptide(L)'
;MFLSNISIGKRLAVVIGVILALSLTSSVLAVLKLQQLGEEINAMVEKNIKTERAGSDWLRHTTAGVQRAAAIAKSSDASLISYFAPATAASIKDTNDLQKFIEDQMDTPDKKQVFDKVGELRKAYLAAREEVSKAKLAGDMEGANRIFNERFEPTSRSYLAGVQQMVDAERVQLDAAAERSKEMRASTSVMLVVFGALSLGLGLVLAWLLVRSITHPLRRAVEVAEAVAAGDLTSRIEVTTKDETGQLMHALKGMNG
;
A
#
# COMPACT_ATOMS: atom_id res chain seq x y z
N MET A 1 0.76 42.97 23.60
CA MET A 1 1.00 41.64 22.98
C MET A 1 1.72 41.89 21.65
N PHE A 2 2.80 41.20 21.29
CA PHE A 2 3.64 41.57 20.12
C PHE A 2 2.85 41.77 18.79
N LEU A 3 1.68 41.13 18.65
CA LEU A 3 0.76 41.26 17.51
C LEU A 3 -0.05 42.58 17.48
N SER A 4 -0.19 43.31 18.59
CA SER A 4 -1.02 44.52 18.67
C SER A 4 -0.36 45.80 18.12
N ASN A 5 0.90 45.71 17.70
CA ASN A 5 1.67 46.85 17.17
C ASN A 5 1.93 46.77 15.66
N ILE A 6 1.47 45.72 14.99
CA ILE A 6 1.54 45.58 13.52
C ILE A 6 0.19 45.92 12.89
N SER A 7 0.18 46.33 11.62
CA SER A 7 -1.06 46.69 10.93
C SER A 7 -2.08 45.56 10.90
N ILE A 8 -3.37 45.89 10.90
CA ILE A 8 -4.49 44.92 10.86
C ILE A 8 -4.33 43.98 9.66
N GLY A 9 -4.01 44.54 8.48
CA GLY A 9 -3.77 43.76 7.26
C GLY A 9 -2.64 42.73 7.43
N LYS A 10 -1.54 43.08 8.11
CA LYS A 10 -0.44 42.14 8.38
C LYS A 10 -0.86 41.03 9.35
N ARG A 11 -1.69 41.32 10.37
CA ARG A 11 -2.21 40.28 11.28
C ARG A 11 -3.08 39.28 10.55
N LEU A 12 -4.03 39.77 9.75
CA LEU A 12 -4.89 38.92 8.92
C LEU A 12 -4.06 38.07 7.98
N ALA A 13 -3.09 38.66 7.27
CA ALA A 13 -2.21 37.93 6.37
C ALA A 13 -1.40 36.84 7.10
N VAL A 14 -0.86 37.12 8.30
CA VAL A 14 -0.13 36.13 9.09
C VAL A 14 -1.04 34.98 9.52
N VAL A 15 -2.22 35.26 10.07
CA VAL A 15 -3.14 34.22 10.55
C VAL A 15 -3.66 33.36 9.40
N ILE A 16 -4.13 33.99 8.32
CA ILE A 16 -4.60 33.29 7.12
C ILE A 16 -3.44 32.49 6.51
N GLY A 17 -2.25 33.09 6.42
CA GLY A 17 -1.06 32.41 5.89
C GLY A 17 -0.69 31.16 6.69
N VAL A 18 -0.74 31.22 8.03
CA VAL A 18 -0.48 30.06 8.89
C VAL A 18 -1.54 28.97 8.68
N ILE A 19 -2.83 29.34 8.63
CA ILE A 19 -3.92 28.38 8.41
C ILE A 19 -3.79 27.70 7.03
N LEU A 20 -3.51 28.48 5.98
CA LEU A 20 -3.31 27.96 4.63
C LEU A 20 -2.07 27.06 4.55
N ALA A 21 -0.97 27.45 5.17
CA ALA A 21 0.25 26.65 5.21
C ALA A 21 0.03 25.30 5.94
N LEU A 22 -0.69 25.30 7.07
CA LEU A 22 -1.06 24.08 7.78
C LEU A 22 -1.97 23.19 6.95
N SER A 23 -3.01 23.76 6.33
CA SER A 23 -3.92 23.04 5.44
C SER A 23 -3.17 22.39 4.27
N LEU A 24 -2.29 23.15 3.61
CA LEU A 24 -1.47 22.66 2.52
C LEU A 24 -0.53 21.54 2.98
N THR A 25 0.14 21.72 4.12
CA THR A 25 1.06 20.71 4.67
C THR A 25 0.33 19.41 4.99
N SER A 26 -0.84 19.50 5.63
CA SER A 26 -1.66 18.31 5.94
C SER A 26 -2.12 17.58 4.67
N SER A 27 -2.49 18.35 3.63
CA SER A 27 -2.92 17.80 2.34
C SER A 27 -1.76 17.10 1.64
N VAL A 28 -0.57 17.71 1.60
CA VAL A 28 0.64 17.12 1.02
C VAL A 28 1.01 15.83 1.75
N LEU A 29 1.02 15.82 3.09
CA LEU A 29 1.29 14.61 3.87
C LEU A 29 0.27 13.50 3.61
N ALA A 30 -1.01 13.85 3.50
CA ALA A 30 -2.07 12.90 3.15
C ALA A 30 -1.83 12.27 1.78
N VAL A 31 -1.52 13.08 0.76
CA VAL A 31 -1.23 12.58 -0.59
C VAL A 31 0.00 11.67 -0.60
N LEU A 32 1.09 12.07 0.05
CA LEU A 32 2.31 11.25 0.11
C LEU A 32 2.07 9.90 0.78
N LYS A 33 1.28 9.85 1.86
CA LYS A 33 0.93 8.60 2.54
C LYS A 33 -0.01 7.73 1.72
N LEU A 34 -0.97 8.33 1.01
CA LEU A 34 -1.86 7.61 0.11
C LEU A 34 -1.11 7.03 -1.09
N GLN A 35 -0.13 7.75 -1.63
CA GLN A 35 0.75 7.25 -2.70
C GLN A 35 1.57 6.05 -2.23
N GLN A 36 2.22 6.15 -1.08
CA GLN A 36 2.98 5.04 -0.50
C GLN A 36 2.11 3.80 -0.27
N LEU A 37 0.89 3.98 0.23
CA LEU A 37 -0.07 2.89 0.39
C LEU A 37 -0.51 2.30 -0.96
N GLY A 38 -0.70 3.15 -1.98
CA GLY A 38 -1.05 2.73 -3.33
C GLY A 38 0.05 1.90 -4.00
N GLU A 39 1.31 2.28 -3.82
CA GLU A 39 2.47 1.51 -4.31
C GLU A 39 2.55 0.13 -3.67
N GLU A 40 2.37 0.02 -2.35
CA GLU A 40 2.38 -1.27 -1.63
C GLU A 40 1.25 -2.18 -2.11
N ILE A 41 0.04 -1.64 -2.28
CA ILE A 41 -1.11 -2.40 -2.81
C ILE A 41 -0.86 -2.83 -4.26
N ASN A 42 -0.32 -1.95 -5.10
CA ASN A 42 -0.01 -2.27 -6.48
C ASN A 42 1.04 -3.38 -6.58
N ALA A 43 2.11 -3.31 -5.78
CA ALA A 43 3.10 -4.36 -5.69
C ALA A 43 2.45 -5.69 -5.26
N MET A 44 1.57 -5.67 -4.26
CA MET A 44 0.85 -6.86 -3.81
C MET A 44 0.00 -7.48 -4.93
N VAL A 45 -0.74 -6.68 -5.69
CA VAL A 45 -1.65 -7.18 -6.75
C VAL A 45 -0.91 -7.60 -8.01
N GLU A 46 -0.01 -6.75 -8.52
CA GLU A 46 0.65 -6.95 -9.81
C GLU A 46 1.78 -7.97 -9.73
N LYS A 47 2.44 -8.07 -8.58
CA LYS A 47 3.56 -8.98 -8.38
C LYS A 47 3.14 -10.18 -7.55
N ASN A 48 2.96 -9.97 -6.24
CA ASN A 48 2.87 -11.07 -5.30
C ASN A 48 1.66 -12.00 -5.57
N ILE A 49 0.47 -11.44 -5.82
CA ILE A 49 -0.74 -12.23 -6.11
C ILE A 49 -0.61 -12.95 -7.45
N LYS A 50 -0.06 -12.30 -8.48
CA LYS A 50 0.13 -12.96 -9.78
C LYS A 50 1.16 -14.08 -9.69
N THR A 51 2.26 -13.90 -8.96
CA THR A 51 3.26 -14.95 -8.71
C THR A 51 2.67 -16.12 -7.93
N GLU A 52 1.89 -15.86 -6.87
CA GLU A 52 1.21 -16.92 -6.10
C GLU A 52 0.23 -17.71 -6.98
N ARG A 53 -0.59 -17.01 -7.77
CA ARG A 53 -1.54 -17.64 -8.69
C ARG A 53 -0.83 -18.48 -9.74
N ALA A 54 0.25 -17.96 -10.33
CA ALA A 54 1.05 -18.69 -11.30
C ALA A 54 1.67 -19.95 -10.67
N GLY A 55 2.16 -19.86 -9.43
CA GLY A 55 2.66 -21.01 -8.66
C GLY A 55 1.56 -22.03 -8.35
N SER A 56 0.37 -21.57 -7.97
CA SER A 56 -0.81 -22.42 -7.74
C SER A 56 -1.28 -23.13 -9.01
N ASP A 57 -1.30 -22.43 -10.15
CA ASP A 57 -1.62 -23.04 -11.45
C ASP A 57 -0.54 -24.05 -11.86
N TRP A 58 0.73 -23.74 -11.64
CA TRP A 58 1.83 -24.68 -11.85
C TRP A 58 1.64 -25.95 -11.00
N LEU A 59 1.33 -25.79 -9.71
CA LEU A 59 1.04 -26.92 -8.83
C LEU A 59 -0.13 -27.77 -9.35
N ARG A 60 -1.22 -27.12 -9.81
CA ARG A 60 -2.39 -27.79 -10.38
C ARG A 60 -2.03 -28.59 -11.64
N HIS A 61 -1.31 -27.98 -12.58
CA HIS A 61 -0.83 -28.64 -13.79
C HIS A 61 0.08 -29.83 -13.47
N THR A 62 0.98 -29.66 -12.50
CA THR A 62 1.89 -30.72 -12.06
C THR A 62 1.12 -31.86 -11.42
N THR A 63 0.17 -31.57 -10.52
CA THR A 63 -0.67 -32.58 -9.86
C THR A 63 -1.46 -33.38 -10.88
N ALA A 64 -2.11 -32.71 -11.84
CA ALA A 64 -2.82 -33.37 -12.92
C ALA A 64 -1.88 -34.22 -13.80
N GLY A 65 -0.67 -33.72 -14.07
CA GLY A 65 0.37 -34.45 -14.81
C GLY A 65 0.84 -35.72 -14.10
N VAL A 66 1.07 -35.64 -12.79
CA VAL A 66 1.46 -36.78 -11.94
C VAL A 66 0.36 -37.85 -11.96
N GLN A 67 -0.90 -37.46 -11.72
CA GLN A 67 -2.03 -38.39 -11.72
C GLN A 67 -2.25 -39.05 -13.09
N ARG A 68 -2.10 -38.28 -14.18
CA ARG A 68 -2.20 -38.80 -15.54
C ARG A 68 -1.09 -39.80 -15.86
N ALA A 69 0.15 -39.49 -15.50
CA ALA A 69 1.27 -40.40 -15.69
C ALA A 69 1.13 -41.67 -14.83
N ALA A 70 0.58 -41.57 -13.61
CA ALA A 70 0.24 -42.73 -12.79
C ALA A 70 -0.86 -43.60 -13.43
N ALA A 71 -1.91 -42.98 -13.98
CA ALA A 71 -2.95 -43.71 -14.71
C ALA A 71 -2.38 -44.47 -15.92
N ILE A 72 -1.52 -43.83 -16.72
CA ILE A 72 -0.83 -44.48 -17.84
C ILE A 72 0.07 -45.62 -17.36
N ALA A 73 0.82 -45.42 -16.27
CA ALA A 73 1.73 -46.42 -15.74
C ALA A 73 1.00 -47.66 -15.19
N LYS A 74 -0.13 -47.46 -14.50
CA LYS A 74 -0.88 -48.55 -13.87
C LYS A 74 -1.88 -49.23 -14.81
N SER A 75 -2.29 -48.57 -15.90
CA SER A 75 -3.21 -49.15 -16.89
C SER A 75 -2.55 -50.19 -17.79
N SER A 76 -3.33 -51.17 -18.22
CA SER A 76 -2.99 -52.11 -19.30
C SER A 76 -3.32 -51.57 -20.70
N ASP A 77 -4.08 -50.48 -20.80
CA ASP A 77 -4.47 -49.86 -22.06
C ASP A 77 -3.38 -48.90 -22.59
N ALA A 78 -2.67 -49.35 -23.62
CA ALA A 78 -1.61 -48.57 -24.26
C ALA A 78 -2.14 -47.32 -25.01
N SER A 79 -3.43 -47.28 -25.36
CA SER A 79 -4.02 -46.14 -26.07
C SER A 79 -4.05 -44.86 -25.23
N LEU A 80 -3.98 -45.00 -23.90
CA LEU A 80 -3.94 -43.86 -22.97
C LEU A 80 -2.77 -42.93 -23.20
N ILE A 81 -1.62 -43.44 -23.67
CA ILE A 81 -0.45 -42.60 -24.01
C ILE A 81 -0.82 -41.59 -25.10
N SER A 82 -1.41 -42.07 -26.19
CA SER A 82 -1.84 -41.24 -27.32
C SER A 82 -3.01 -40.34 -26.96
N TYR A 83 -3.99 -40.85 -26.21
CA TYR A 83 -5.14 -40.08 -25.75
C TYR A 83 -4.73 -38.85 -24.92
N PHE A 84 -3.76 -39.02 -24.02
CA PHE A 84 -3.30 -37.98 -23.11
C PHE A 84 -2.14 -37.13 -23.66
N ALA A 85 -1.60 -37.44 -24.84
CA ALA A 85 -0.50 -36.70 -25.44
C ALA A 85 -0.84 -35.20 -25.66
N PRO A 86 -2.01 -34.81 -26.20
CA PRO A 86 -2.36 -33.39 -26.38
C PRO A 86 -2.44 -32.63 -25.05
N ALA A 87 -3.14 -33.20 -24.05
CA ALA A 87 -3.27 -32.60 -22.73
C ALA A 87 -1.94 -32.52 -21.97
N THR A 88 -1.03 -33.46 -22.26
CA THR A 88 0.34 -33.42 -21.75
C THR A 88 1.14 -32.29 -22.38
N ALA A 89 1.11 -32.16 -23.71
CA ALA A 89 1.83 -31.11 -24.41
C ALA A 89 1.36 -29.72 -23.98
N ALA A 90 0.04 -29.51 -23.89
CA ALA A 90 -0.55 -28.27 -23.39
C ALA A 90 -0.07 -27.96 -21.96
N SER A 91 -0.21 -28.92 -21.03
CA SER A 91 0.22 -28.72 -19.65
C SER A 91 1.72 -28.42 -19.52
N ILE A 92 2.59 -29.06 -20.32
CA ILE A 92 4.03 -28.77 -20.32
C ILE A 92 4.29 -27.35 -20.80
N LYS A 93 3.63 -26.93 -21.89
CA LYS A 93 3.74 -25.57 -22.42
C LYS A 93 3.30 -24.54 -21.38
N ASP A 94 2.11 -24.70 -20.82
CA ASP A 94 1.56 -23.78 -19.81
C ASP A 94 2.49 -23.71 -18.60
N THR A 95 3.01 -24.85 -18.14
CA THR A 95 3.95 -24.86 -17.01
C THR A 95 5.27 -24.17 -17.35
N ASN A 96 5.75 -24.23 -18.59
CA ASN A 96 6.96 -23.51 -19.00
C ASN A 96 6.72 -22.00 -19.03
N ASP A 97 5.55 -21.56 -19.51
CA ASP A 97 5.19 -20.14 -19.56
C ASP A 97 5.01 -19.59 -18.13
N LEU A 98 4.38 -20.35 -17.24
CA LEU A 98 4.26 -20.02 -15.82
C LEU A 98 5.63 -19.93 -15.13
N GLN A 99 6.54 -20.89 -15.39
CA GLN A 99 7.88 -20.85 -14.82
C GLN A 99 8.67 -19.61 -15.23
N LYS A 100 8.61 -19.22 -16.52
CA LYS A 100 9.28 -17.99 -16.99
C LYS A 100 8.73 -16.76 -16.29
N PHE A 101 7.39 -16.66 -16.20
CA PHE A 101 6.76 -15.56 -15.49
C PHE A 101 7.19 -15.50 -14.02
N ILE A 102 7.26 -16.65 -13.33
CA ILE A 102 7.68 -16.71 -11.92
C ILE A 102 9.15 -16.35 -11.79
N GLU A 103 10.02 -16.82 -12.69
CA GLU A 103 11.47 -16.54 -12.69
C GLU A 103 11.74 -15.03 -12.72
N ASP A 104 10.99 -14.29 -13.54
CA ASP A 104 11.10 -12.82 -13.66
C ASP A 104 10.75 -12.07 -12.35
N GLN A 105 10.11 -12.74 -11.39
CA GLN A 105 9.72 -12.17 -10.08
C GLN A 105 10.63 -12.62 -8.93
N MET A 106 11.68 -13.42 -9.21
CA MET A 106 12.61 -13.96 -8.22
C MET A 106 13.72 -12.95 -7.89
N ASP A 107 13.35 -11.82 -7.29
CA ASP A 107 14.23 -10.68 -7.07
C ASP A 107 15.23 -10.85 -5.90
N THR A 108 15.10 -11.91 -5.11
CA THR A 108 15.99 -12.16 -3.96
C THR A 108 16.76 -13.48 -4.14
N PRO A 109 17.99 -13.58 -3.59
CA PRO A 109 18.76 -14.82 -3.65
C PRO A 109 17.99 -16.02 -3.09
N ASP A 110 17.27 -15.83 -1.98
CA ASP A 110 16.49 -16.89 -1.33
C ASP A 110 15.35 -17.39 -2.24
N LYS A 111 14.61 -16.47 -2.88
CA LYS A 111 13.54 -16.82 -3.82
C LYS A 111 14.10 -17.57 -5.03
N LYS A 112 15.20 -17.09 -5.60
CA LYS A 112 15.87 -17.73 -6.73
C LYS A 112 16.37 -19.13 -6.38
N GLN A 113 16.96 -19.30 -5.19
CA GLN A 113 17.42 -20.61 -4.72
C GLN A 113 16.28 -21.63 -4.62
N VAL A 114 15.12 -21.23 -4.08
CA VAL A 114 13.94 -22.09 -4.02
C VAL A 114 13.45 -22.44 -5.41
N PHE A 115 13.35 -21.46 -6.31
CA PHE A 115 12.94 -21.68 -7.70
C PHE A 115 13.86 -22.67 -8.44
N ASP A 116 15.18 -22.47 -8.34
CA ASP A 116 16.18 -23.33 -8.97
C ASP A 116 16.11 -24.76 -8.44
N LYS A 117 15.91 -24.93 -7.12
CA LYS A 117 15.70 -26.23 -6.49
C LYS A 117 14.50 -26.95 -7.08
N VAL A 118 13.38 -26.25 -7.28
CA VAL A 118 12.18 -26.81 -7.89
C VAL A 118 12.40 -27.14 -9.37
N GLY A 119 13.21 -26.34 -10.08
CA GLY A 119 13.67 -26.62 -11.43
C GLY A 119 14.42 -27.96 -11.55
N GLU A 120 15.34 -28.24 -10.62
CA GLU A 120 16.05 -29.53 -10.56
C GLU A 120 15.12 -30.71 -10.25
N LEU A 121 14.18 -30.53 -9.31
CA LEU A 121 13.16 -31.54 -9.01
C LEU A 121 12.28 -31.84 -10.23
N ARG A 122 11.93 -30.81 -11.01
CA ARG A 122 11.18 -30.96 -12.25
C ARG A 122 11.95 -31.80 -13.28
N LYS A 123 13.25 -31.55 -13.46
CA LYS A 123 14.09 -32.32 -14.41
C LYS A 123 14.08 -33.81 -14.04
N ALA A 124 14.28 -34.14 -12.76
CA ALA A 124 14.25 -35.52 -12.27
C ALA A 124 12.88 -36.18 -12.50
N TYR A 125 11.79 -35.47 -12.21
CA TYR A 125 10.42 -35.93 -12.47
C TYR A 125 10.16 -36.22 -13.96
N LEU A 126 10.56 -35.30 -14.85
CA LEU A 126 10.36 -35.45 -16.30
C LEU A 126 11.15 -36.65 -16.85
N ALA A 127 12.40 -36.84 -16.39
CA ALA A 127 13.21 -37.99 -16.76
C ALA A 127 12.58 -39.31 -16.32
N ALA A 128 12.14 -39.41 -15.05
CA ALA A 128 11.48 -40.62 -14.55
C ALA A 128 10.17 -40.92 -15.30
N ARG A 129 9.40 -39.88 -15.64
CA ARG A 129 8.17 -40.01 -16.44
C ARG A 129 8.46 -40.55 -17.85
N GLU A 130 9.51 -40.04 -18.49
CA GLU A 130 9.93 -40.49 -19.82
C GLU A 130 10.38 -41.96 -19.80
N GLU A 131 11.14 -42.37 -18.78
CA GLU A 131 11.56 -43.76 -18.60
C GLU A 131 10.37 -44.72 -18.43
N VAL A 132 9.38 -44.35 -17.61
CA VAL A 132 8.13 -45.13 -17.47
C VAL A 132 7.41 -45.25 -18.82
N SER A 133 7.31 -44.15 -19.57
CA SER A 133 6.65 -44.17 -20.88
C SER A 133 7.39 -45.03 -21.90
N LYS A 134 8.73 -45.00 -21.92
CA LYS A 134 9.55 -45.84 -22.80
C LYS A 134 9.39 -47.32 -22.49
N ALA A 135 9.44 -47.70 -21.22
CA ALA A 135 9.22 -49.09 -20.80
C ALA A 135 7.82 -49.59 -21.21
N LYS A 136 6.79 -48.75 -21.04
CA LYS A 136 5.42 -49.06 -21.50
C LYS A 136 5.31 -49.26 -23.00
N LEU A 137 5.91 -48.38 -23.80
CA LEU A 137 5.89 -48.49 -25.27
C LEU A 137 6.68 -49.70 -25.77
N ALA A 138 7.70 -50.14 -25.02
CA ALA A 138 8.44 -51.36 -25.30
C ALA A 138 7.72 -52.65 -24.86
N GLY A 139 6.55 -52.55 -24.21
CA GLY A 139 5.81 -53.69 -23.67
C GLY A 139 6.37 -54.24 -22.35
N ASP A 140 7.37 -53.60 -21.76
CA ASP A 140 7.99 -53.99 -20.49
C ASP A 140 7.17 -53.47 -19.30
N MET A 141 6.11 -54.20 -18.96
CA MET A 141 5.20 -53.84 -17.88
C MET A 141 5.84 -53.95 -16.50
N GLU A 142 6.75 -54.91 -16.31
CA GLU A 142 7.43 -55.12 -15.03
C GLU A 142 8.48 -54.03 -14.78
N GLY A 143 9.30 -53.71 -15.79
CA GLY A 143 10.24 -52.60 -15.73
C GLY A 143 9.54 -51.25 -15.57
N ALA A 144 8.43 -51.00 -16.29
CA ALA A 144 7.63 -49.80 -16.11
C ALA A 144 7.12 -49.64 -14.67
N ASN A 145 6.62 -50.72 -14.05
CA ASN A 145 6.15 -50.70 -12.66
C ASN A 145 7.30 -50.47 -11.67
N ARG A 146 8.46 -51.06 -11.91
CA ARG A 146 9.66 -50.86 -11.08
C ARG A 146 10.12 -49.41 -11.12
N ILE A 147 10.32 -48.85 -12.31
CA ILE A 147 10.69 -47.44 -12.51
C ILE A 147 9.63 -46.53 -11.90
N PHE A 148 8.35 -46.87 -12.05
CA PHE A 148 7.26 -46.10 -11.47
C PHE A 148 7.38 -46.00 -9.93
N ASN A 149 7.50 -47.14 -9.25
CA ASN A 149 7.53 -47.18 -7.78
C ASN A 149 8.86 -46.63 -7.21
N GLU A 150 9.99 -46.93 -7.83
CA GLU A 150 11.32 -46.61 -7.29
C GLU A 150 11.80 -45.20 -7.66
N ARG A 151 11.36 -44.66 -8.81
CA ARG A 151 11.84 -43.36 -9.30
C ARG A 151 10.70 -42.35 -9.51
N PHE A 152 9.67 -42.69 -10.27
CA PHE A 152 8.64 -41.74 -10.64
C PHE A 152 7.84 -41.24 -9.44
N GLU A 153 7.38 -42.12 -8.56
CA GLU A 153 6.56 -41.75 -7.40
C GLU A 153 7.35 -40.91 -6.37
N PRO A 154 8.59 -41.29 -5.96
CA PRO A 154 9.41 -40.46 -5.08
C PRO A 154 9.77 -39.09 -5.67
N THR A 155 10.12 -39.02 -6.96
CA THR A 155 10.45 -37.75 -7.63
C THR A 155 9.24 -36.86 -7.80
N SER A 156 8.07 -37.44 -8.09
CA SER A 156 6.78 -36.73 -8.18
C SER A 156 6.38 -36.13 -6.83
N ARG A 157 6.50 -36.89 -5.74
CA ARG A 157 6.23 -36.39 -4.37
C ARG A 157 7.16 -35.24 -4.01
N SER A 158 8.45 -35.39 -4.28
CA SER A 158 9.46 -34.36 -3.99
C SER A 158 9.20 -33.09 -4.81
N TYR A 159 8.86 -33.24 -6.09
CA TYR A 159 8.57 -32.12 -6.97
C TYR A 159 7.30 -31.38 -6.56
N LEU A 160 6.19 -32.09 -6.30
CA LEU A 160 4.95 -31.49 -5.80
C LEU A 160 5.17 -30.75 -4.48
N ALA A 161 5.91 -31.34 -3.54
CA ALA A 161 6.26 -30.70 -2.27
C ALA A 161 7.09 -29.44 -2.48
N GLY A 162 8.05 -29.46 -3.42
CA GLY A 162 8.86 -28.28 -3.76
C GLY A 162 8.03 -27.13 -4.34
N VAL A 163 7.14 -27.43 -5.29
CA VAL A 163 6.24 -26.40 -5.86
C VAL A 163 5.30 -25.87 -4.78
N GLN A 164 4.73 -26.74 -3.94
CA GLN A 164 3.85 -26.34 -2.82
C GLN A 164 4.59 -25.44 -1.83
N GLN A 165 5.81 -25.80 -1.44
CA GLN A 165 6.64 -25.00 -0.53
C GLN A 165 6.90 -23.59 -1.11
N MET A 166 7.16 -23.49 -2.41
CA MET A 166 7.35 -22.21 -3.08
C MET A 166 6.07 -21.36 -3.04
N VAL A 167 4.90 -21.96 -3.31
CA VAL A 167 3.60 -21.29 -3.22
C VAL A 167 3.32 -20.82 -1.79
N ASP A 168 3.57 -21.66 -0.79
CA ASP A 168 3.33 -21.32 0.61
C ASP A 168 4.27 -20.20 1.09
N ALA A 169 5.52 -20.17 0.62
CA ALA A 169 6.44 -19.08 0.91
C ALA A 169 5.93 -17.74 0.35
N GLU A 170 5.37 -17.72 -0.86
CA GLU A 170 4.74 -16.51 -1.42
C GLU A 170 3.47 -16.11 -0.66
N ARG A 171 2.66 -17.07 -0.20
CA ARG A 171 1.48 -16.80 0.63
C ARG A 171 1.84 -16.15 1.96
N VAL A 172 2.86 -16.64 2.65
CA VAL A 172 3.35 -16.03 3.89
C VAL A 172 3.79 -14.58 3.65
N GLN A 173 4.46 -14.31 2.53
CA GLN A 173 4.88 -12.95 2.17
C GLN A 173 3.70 -12.04 1.83
N LEU A 174 2.69 -12.57 1.14
CA LEU A 174 1.43 -11.88 0.85
C LEU A 174 0.68 -11.50 2.12
N ASP A 175 0.51 -12.44 3.05
CA ASP A 175 -0.19 -12.20 4.31
C ASP A 175 0.56 -11.15 5.15
N ALA A 176 1.88 -11.22 5.20
CA ALA A 176 2.71 -10.22 5.87
C ALA A 176 2.60 -8.83 5.21
N ALA A 177 2.53 -8.76 3.88
CA ALA A 177 2.33 -7.50 3.16
C ALA A 177 0.93 -6.91 3.39
N ALA A 178 -0.10 -7.76 3.47
CA ALA A 178 -1.46 -7.36 3.77
C ALA A 178 -1.57 -6.77 5.19
N GLU A 179 -0.97 -7.40 6.18
CA GLU A 179 -0.96 -6.87 7.55
C GLU A 179 -0.16 -5.56 7.65
N ARG A 180 1.03 -5.45 7.03
CA ARG A 180 1.77 -4.17 6.96
C ARG A 180 0.94 -3.05 6.32
N SER A 181 0.21 -3.36 5.25
CA SER A 181 -0.69 -2.40 4.60
C SER A 181 -1.82 -1.93 5.51
N LYS A 182 -2.38 -2.84 6.31
CA LYS A 182 -3.43 -2.55 7.28
C LYS A 182 -2.92 -1.69 8.44
N GLU A 183 -1.74 -2.00 8.98
CA GLU A 183 -1.07 -1.19 10.00
C GLU A 183 -0.75 0.21 9.48
N MET A 184 -0.21 0.31 8.25
CA MET A 184 0.10 1.59 7.61
C MET A 184 -1.15 2.44 7.40
N ARG A 185 -2.27 1.83 6.99
CA ARG A 185 -3.58 2.49 6.90
C ARG A 185 -4.03 3.03 8.25
N ALA A 186 -4.04 2.19 9.28
CA ALA A 186 -4.48 2.58 10.62
C ALA A 186 -3.64 3.73 11.19
N SER A 187 -2.31 3.60 11.11
CA SER A 187 -1.36 4.63 11.55
C SER A 187 -1.55 5.95 10.79
N THR A 188 -1.71 5.87 9.46
CA THR A 188 -1.97 7.05 8.62
C THR A 188 -3.29 7.73 8.99
N SER A 189 -4.37 6.96 9.18
CA SER A 189 -5.66 7.51 9.59
C SER A 189 -5.59 8.22 10.94
N VAL A 190 -4.95 7.61 11.94
CA VAL A 190 -4.75 8.24 13.25
C VAL A 190 -3.94 9.52 13.12
N MET A 191 -2.84 9.48 12.36
CA MET A 191 -1.99 10.66 12.12
C MET A 191 -2.79 11.80 11.48
N LEU A 192 -3.59 11.52 10.44
CA LEU A 192 -4.41 12.54 9.77
C LEU A 192 -5.48 13.13 10.70
N VAL A 193 -6.12 12.30 11.53
CA VAL A 193 -7.10 12.79 12.52
C VAL A 193 -6.42 13.69 13.55
N VAL A 194 -5.26 13.30 14.08
CA VAL A 194 -4.50 14.11 15.05
C VAL A 194 -4.05 15.43 14.44
N PHE A 195 -3.47 15.42 13.25
CA PHE A 195 -3.07 16.64 12.55
C PHE A 195 -4.26 17.54 12.21
N GLY A 196 -5.38 16.96 11.81
CA GLY A 196 -6.63 17.68 11.56
C GLY A 196 -7.15 18.36 12.83
N ALA A 197 -7.18 17.65 13.96
CA ALA A 197 -7.61 18.18 15.24
C ALA A 197 -6.68 19.29 15.74
N LEU A 198 -5.35 19.13 15.63
CA LEU A 198 -4.38 20.15 15.99
C LEU A 198 -4.51 21.41 15.12
N SER A 199 -4.69 21.23 13.80
CA SER A 199 -4.88 22.35 12.87
C SER A 199 -6.17 23.12 13.17
N LEU A 200 -7.26 22.41 13.47
CA LEU A 200 -8.54 23.02 13.85
C LEU A 200 -8.40 23.79 15.17
N GLY A 201 -7.77 23.18 16.19
CA GLY A 201 -7.55 23.82 17.49
C GLY A 201 -6.70 25.08 17.38
N LEU A 202 -5.60 25.03 16.61
CA LEU A 202 -4.76 26.20 16.37
C LEU A 202 -5.51 27.29 15.58
N GLY A 203 -6.31 26.92 14.59
CA GLY A 203 -7.19 27.84 13.86
C GLY A 203 -8.16 28.58 14.78
N LEU A 204 -8.80 27.87 15.72
CA LEU A 204 -9.70 28.46 16.72
C LEU A 204 -8.96 29.43 17.65
N VAL A 205 -7.77 29.07 18.12
CA VAL A 205 -6.94 29.95 18.97
C VAL A 205 -6.55 31.23 18.22
N LEU A 206 -6.08 31.11 16.97
CA LEU A 206 -5.71 32.26 16.16
C LEU A 206 -6.91 33.16 15.84
N ALA A 207 -8.07 32.58 15.52
CA ALA A 207 -9.31 33.31 15.31
C ALA A 207 -9.72 34.09 16.56
N TRP A 208 -9.67 33.47 17.74
CA TRP A 208 -9.95 34.13 19.01
C TRP A 208 -8.98 35.30 19.30
N LEU A 209 -7.68 35.13 19.02
CA LEU A 209 -6.69 36.18 19.14
C LEU A 209 -6.94 37.36 18.18
N LEU A 210 -7.41 37.10 16.97
CA LEU A 210 -7.82 38.15 16.03
C LEU A 210 -9.03 38.93 16.54
N VAL A 211 -10.08 38.23 17.00
CA VAL A 211 -11.27 38.88 17.58
C VAL A 211 -10.88 39.79 18.75
N ARG A 212 -10.01 39.31 19.65
CA ARG A 212 -9.53 40.11 20.79
C ARG A 212 -8.66 41.29 20.38
N SER A 213 -7.84 41.16 19.33
CA SER A 213 -6.88 42.20 18.92
C SER A 213 -7.43 43.21 17.91
N ILE A 214 -8.53 42.91 17.22
CA ILE A 214 -9.13 43.78 16.20
C ILE A 214 -10.54 44.21 16.61
N THR A 215 -11.44 43.24 16.83
CA THR A 215 -12.86 43.52 17.08
C THR A 215 -13.08 44.29 18.39
N HIS A 216 -12.33 43.96 19.45
CA HIS A 216 -12.48 44.63 20.74
C HIS A 216 -12.01 46.11 20.71
N PRO A 217 -10.81 46.46 20.20
CA PRO A 217 -10.41 47.87 20.05
C PRO A 217 -11.32 48.67 19.10
N LEU A 218 -11.79 48.06 18.00
CA LEU A 218 -12.72 48.72 17.09
C LEU A 218 -14.06 49.04 17.77
N ARG A 219 -14.61 48.10 18.55
CA ARG A 219 -15.84 48.33 19.31
C ARG A 219 -15.69 49.49 20.29
N ARG A 220 -14.53 49.58 20.96
CA ARG A 220 -14.24 50.70 21.86
C ARG A 220 -14.12 52.04 21.13
N ALA A 221 -13.52 52.05 19.95
CA ALA A 221 -13.46 53.26 19.12
C ALA A 221 -14.85 53.73 18.68
N VAL A 222 -15.75 52.80 18.33
CA VAL A 222 -17.15 53.11 18.02
C VAL A 222 -17.86 53.72 19.23
N GLU A 223 -17.76 53.10 20.41
CA GLU A 223 -18.36 53.63 21.65
C GLU A 223 -17.89 55.07 21.97
N VAL A 224 -16.60 55.36 21.77
CA VAL A 224 -16.05 56.71 21.99
C VAL A 224 -16.56 57.69 20.93
N ALA A 225 -16.59 57.29 19.66
CA ALA A 225 -17.10 58.13 18.58
C ALA A 225 -18.59 58.48 18.79
N GLU A 226 -19.40 57.53 19.25
CA GLU A 226 -20.81 57.75 19.60
C GLU A 226 -20.95 58.75 20.78
N ALA A 227 -20.10 58.66 21.80
CA ALA A 227 -20.10 59.62 22.93
C ALA A 227 -19.75 61.04 22.46
N VAL A 228 -18.73 61.19 21.61
CA VAL A 228 -18.36 62.49 21.04
C VAL A 228 -19.48 63.05 20.16
N ALA A 229 -20.14 62.21 19.35
CA ALA A 229 -21.27 62.61 18.52
C ALA A 229 -22.49 63.05 19.36
N ALA A 230 -22.66 62.47 20.56
CA ALA A 230 -23.66 62.89 21.53
C ALA A 230 -23.27 64.14 22.35
N GLY A 231 -22.06 64.69 22.14
CA GLY A 231 -21.56 65.87 22.83
C GLY A 231 -20.89 65.59 24.19
N ASP A 232 -20.65 64.33 24.56
CA ASP A 232 -19.94 63.96 25.78
C ASP A 232 -18.42 63.90 25.55
N LEU A 233 -17.75 65.01 25.89
CA LEU A 233 -16.28 65.14 25.78
C LEU A 233 -15.53 64.71 27.06
N THR A 234 -16.21 64.13 28.06
CA THR A 234 -15.60 63.80 29.36
C THR A 234 -14.90 62.44 29.36
N SER A 235 -14.98 61.70 28.25
CA SER A 235 -14.52 60.32 28.17
C SER A 235 -12.98 60.19 28.17
N ARG A 236 -12.45 59.37 29.08
CA ARG A 236 -10.99 59.14 29.17
C ARG A 236 -10.53 58.17 28.07
N ILE A 237 -9.85 58.70 27.06
CA ILE A 237 -9.32 57.93 25.93
C ILE A 237 -7.86 57.54 26.18
N GLU A 238 -7.63 56.25 26.43
CA GLU A 238 -6.28 55.66 26.49
C GLU A 238 -5.95 54.97 25.16
N VAL A 239 -4.83 55.37 24.55
CA VAL A 239 -4.31 54.76 23.31
C VAL A 239 -3.26 53.71 23.68
N THR A 240 -3.60 52.44 23.47
CA THR A 240 -2.75 51.31 23.90
C THR A 240 -2.03 50.58 22.76
N THR A 241 -2.32 50.93 21.50
CA THR A 241 -1.77 50.27 20.29
C THR A 241 -1.22 51.29 19.29
N LYS A 242 -0.35 50.84 18.38
CA LYS A 242 0.27 51.68 17.31
C LYS A 242 -0.26 51.38 15.91
N ASP A 243 -1.25 50.49 15.81
CA ASP A 243 -1.89 50.06 14.58
C ASP A 243 -2.98 51.06 14.12
N GLU A 244 -3.75 50.69 13.10
CA GLU A 244 -4.85 51.49 12.57
C GLU A 244 -5.91 51.79 13.64
N THR A 245 -6.19 50.86 14.57
CA THR A 245 -7.08 51.16 15.71
C THR A 245 -6.50 52.15 16.70
N GLY A 246 -5.18 52.10 16.95
CA GLY A 246 -4.48 53.07 17.78
C GLY A 246 -4.46 54.47 17.15
N GLN A 247 -4.26 54.55 15.84
CA GLN A 247 -4.36 55.80 15.09
C GLN A 247 -5.77 56.39 15.15
N LEU A 248 -6.80 55.56 15.00
CA LEU A 248 -8.20 55.98 15.15
C LEU A 248 -8.50 56.49 16.57
N MET A 249 -8.09 55.77 17.61
CA MET A 249 -8.26 56.21 19.00
C MET A 249 -7.50 57.50 19.30
N HIS A 250 -6.31 57.69 18.70
CA HIS A 250 -5.53 58.92 18.85
C HIS A 250 -6.20 60.12 18.17
N ALA A 251 -6.84 59.92 17.02
CA ALA A 251 -7.64 60.96 16.35
C ALA A 251 -8.87 61.35 17.19
N LEU A 252 -9.61 60.35 17.70
CA LEU A 252 -10.75 60.57 18.61
C LEU A 252 -10.33 61.31 19.88
N LYS A 253 -9.15 61.00 20.43
CA LYS A 253 -8.61 61.72 21.59
C LYS A 253 -8.39 63.21 21.30
N GLY A 254 -7.90 63.56 20.11
CA GLY A 254 -7.72 64.96 19.72
C GLY A 254 -9.04 65.73 19.57
N MET A 255 -10.16 65.06 19.34
CA MET A 255 -11.49 65.66 19.32
C MET A 255 -12.08 65.85 20.72
N ASN A 256 -11.58 65.09 21.70
CA ASN A 256 -12.09 65.06 23.07
C ASN A 256 -11.49 66.11 24.01
N GLY A 257 -10.59 66.97 23.51
CA GLY A 257 -9.86 67.97 24.30
C GLY A 257 -8.47 67.50 24.71
#